data_AF-A0A519WHW1-F1
#
_entry.id   AF-A0A519WHW1-F1
#
_cell.length_a   1.000
_cell.length_b   1.000
_cell.length_c   1.000
_cell.angle_alpha   90.00
_cell.angle_beta   90.00
_cell.angle_gamma   90.00
#
_symmetry.space_group_name_H-M   'P 1'
#
loop_
_entity.id
_entity.type
_entity.pdbx_description
1 polymer ?
#
loop_
_entity_poly.entity_id
_entity_poly.type
_entity_poly.pdbx_seq_one_letter_code
_entity_poly.pdbx_strand_id
1 'polypeptide(L)'
;MSRWKSNRKKAYEGSFMHYLRTLHSKDQDKGEFITHEYIDAKRDLISEPIDVYQFVEKLDSNFIKLAFKQKLCIFYNKEGFKKAKDVPIQKELTASKYNEKGIYPGVVNMYLDYTIIDKTGHYQDSRSFLLNNKWGRLQVGDRLPYSYQP
;
A
#
# COMPACT_ATOMS: atom_id res chain seq x y z
N MET A 1 26.53 -6.28 7.02
CA MET A 1 25.52 -6.95 6.14
C MET A 1 26.00 -6.91 4.70
N SER A 2 25.80 -7.97 3.91
CA SER A 2 26.18 -7.95 2.49
C SER A 2 25.31 -6.94 1.72
N ARG A 3 25.90 -6.27 0.72
CA ARG A 3 25.22 -5.29 -0.16
C ARG A 3 23.92 -5.85 -0.75
N TRP A 4 23.91 -7.14 -1.06
CA TRP A 4 22.75 -7.89 -1.52
C TRP A 4 21.56 -7.85 -0.55
N LYS A 5 21.78 -8.17 0.73
CA LYS A 5 20.71 -8.16 1.75
C LYS A 5 20.13 -6.75 1.92
N SER A 6 20.97 -5.73 1.93
CA SER A 6 20.53 -4.33 2.04
C SER A 6 19.66 -3.90 0.85
N ASN A 7 20.04 -4.27 -0.38
CA ASN A 7 19.27 -3.94 -1.57
C ASN A 7 17.88 -4.59 -1.58
N ARG A 8 17.78 -5.86 -1.17
CA ARG A 8 16.48 -6.56 -1.08
C ARG A 8 15.57 -5.95 -0.03
N LYS A 9 16.14 -5.58 1.12
CA LYS A 9 15.39 -4.86 2.17
C LYS A 9 14.84 -3.53 1.66
N LYS A 10 15.66 -2.75 0.96
CA LYS A 10 15.22 -1.50 0.33
C LYS A 10 14.15 -1.69 -0.75
N ALA A 11 14.21 -2.80 -1.49
CA ALA A 11 13.20 -3.12 -2.50
C ALA A 11 11.87 -3.57 -1.86
N TYR A 12 11.94 -4.26 -0.72
CA TYR A 12 10.77 -4.72 0.02
C TYR A 12 10.04 -3.57 0.73
N GLU A 13 10.77 -2.72 1.46
CA GLU A 13 10.18 -1.67 2.29
C GLU A 13 9.32 -0.68 1.49
N GLY A 14 8.01 -0.76 1.71
CA GLY A 14 7.02 0.11 1.07
C GLY A 14 6.62 -0.31 -0.34
N SER A 15 7.00 -1.53 -0.75
CA SER A 15 6.46 -2.21 -1.93
C SER A 15 4.99 -2.59 -1.74
N PHE A 16 4.35 -3.01 -2.82
CA PHE A 16 2.97 -3.51 -2.76
C PHE A 16 2.92 -4.85 -2.03
N MET A 17 3.89 -5.74 -2.27
CA MET A 17 4.07 -6.97 -1.49
C MET A 17 4.17 -6.72 0.02
N HIS A 18 4.90 -5.69 0.45
CA HIS A 18 4.98 -5.31 1.87
C HIS A 18 3.60 -4.92 2.41
N TYR A 19 2.89 -4.07 1.67
CA TYR A 19 1.54 -3.64 2.04
C TYR A 19 0.56 -4.82 2.19
N LEU A 20 0.55 -5.76 1.24
CA LEU A 20 -0.31 -6.94 1.28
C LEU A 20 -0.01 -7.84 2.49
N ARG A 21 1.27 -8.01 2.84
CA ARG A 21 1.68 -8.74 4.05
C ARG A 21 1.21 -8.05 5.33
N THR A 22 1.27 -6.72 5.39
CA THR A 22 0.74 -5.95 6.51
C THR A 22 -0.77 -6.14 6.66
N LEU A 23 -1.52 -6.14 5.54
CA LEU A 23 -2.96 -6.42 5.56
C LEU A 23 -3.28 -7.81 6.12
N HIS A 24 -2.46 -8.81 5.78
CA HIS A 24 -2.62 -10.17 6.29
C HIS A 24 -2.28 -10.29 7.78
N SER A 25 -1.15 -9.72 8.22
CA SER A 25 -0.65 -9.91 9.58
C SER A 25 -1.49 -9.17 10.64
N LYS A 26 -2.24 -8.14 10.24
CA LYS A 26 -3.08 -7.26 11.08
C LYS A 26 -2.37 -6.58 12.26
N ASP A 27 -1.17 -6.99 12.69
CA ASP A 27 -0.59 -6.59 13.97
C ASP A 27 0.89 -6.15 13.92
N GLN A 28 1.68 -6.50 12.90
CA GLN A 28 3.13 -6.23 12.96
C GLN A 28 3.56 -4.86 12.42
N ASP A 29 2.83 -4.27 11.45
CA ASP A 29 3.20 -2.98 10.83
C ASP A 29 2.05 -1.95 10.83
N LYS A 30 1.12 -2.05 11.80
CA LYS A 30 0.03 -1.08 12.04
C LYS A 30 0.62 0.31 12.31
N GLY A 31 0.95 1.06 11.27
CA GLY A 31 1.52 2.40 11.37
C GLY A 31 2.49 2.77 10.24
N GLU A 32 3.00 1.79 9.48
CA GLU A 32 3.87 2.09 8.34
C GLU A 32 3.10 2.45 7.08
N PHE A 33 1.82 2.08 6.98
CA PHE A 33 0.96 2.42 5.86
C PHE A 33 -0.25 3.21 6.32
N ILE A 34 -0.55 4.28 5.60
CA ILE A 34 -1.73 5.11 5.82
C ILE A 34 -2.53 5.09 4.52
N THR A 35 -3.80 4.74 4.64
CA THR A 35 -4.69 4.55 3.49
C THR A 35 -5.72 5.67 3.49
N HIS A 36 -5.92 6.28 2.32
CA HIS A 36 -6.97 7.25 2.05
C HIS A 36 -7.79 6.76 0.87
N GLU A 37 -9.04 7.20 0.80
CA GLU A 37 -9.87 7.02 -0.39
C GLU A 37 -9.71 8.24 -1.30
N TYR A 38 -9.81 8.02 -2.61
CA TYR A 38 -10.02 9.10 -3.55
C TYR A 38 -11.49 9.53 -3.53
N ILE A 39 -11.74 10.77 -3.12
CA ILE A 39 -13.07 11.40 -3.16
C ILE A 39 -13.37 11.87 -4.58
N ASP A 40 -12.39 12.49 -5.24
CA ASP A 40 -12.50 12.93 -6.63
C ASP A 40 -11.19 12.67 -7.36
N ALA A 41 -11.17 11.63 -8.19
CA ALA A 41 -9.99 11.26 -8.96
C ALA A 41 -9.59 12.30 -10.02
N LYS A 42 -10.51 13.14 -10.52
CA LYS A 42 -10.21 14.19 -11.51
C LYS A 42 -9.51 15.37 -10.86
N ARG A 43 -9.91 15.71 -9.63
CA ARG A 43 -9.29 16.76 -8.81
C ARG A 43 -8.16 16.24 -7.93
N ASP A 44 -7.90 14.93 -8.02
CA ASP A 44 -6.91 14.22 -7.22
C ASP A 44 -7.14 14.36 -5.70
N LEU A 45 -8.40 14.58 -5.30
CA LEU A 45 -8.84 14.81 -3.92
C LEU A 45 -8.93 13.48 -3.16
N ILE A 46 -8.34 13.44 -1.98
CA ILE A 46 -8.35 12.28 -1.08
C ILE A 46 -9.04 12.60 0.25
N SER A 47 -9.53 11.56 0.93
CA SER A 47 -10.20 11.65 2.23
C SER A 47 -9.22 11.84 3.38
N GLU A 48 -9.75 12.01 4.59
CA GLU A 48 -9.02 11.68 5.81
C GLU A 48 -8.62 10.19 5.83
N PRO A 49 -7.60 9.80 6.63
CA PRO A 49 -7.19 8.40 6.74
C PRO A 49 -8.35 7.47 7.10
N ILE A 50 -8.41 6.32 6.44
CA ILE A 50 -9.40 5.28 6.69
C ILE A 50 -8.75 4.03 7.30
N ASP A 51 -9.56 3.26 8.03
CA ASP A 51 -9.17 1.91 8.44
C ASP A 51 -9.33 0.95 7.26
N VAL A 52 -8.22 0.59 6.62
CA VAL A 52 -8.22 -0.35 5.49
C VAL A 52 -8.68 -1.76 5.90
N TYR A 53 -8.56 -2.14 7.17
CA TYR A 53 -8.93 -3.48 7.62
C TYR A 53 -10.44 -3.72 7.56
N GLN A 54 -11.25 -2.67 7.39
CA GLN A 54 -12.67 -2.80 7.09
C GLN A 54 -12.95 -3.54 5.77
N PHE A 55 -11.97 -3.56 4.84
CA PHE A 55 -12.05 -4.26 3.57
C PHE A 55 -11.46 -5.68 3.63
N VAL A 56 -10.95 -6.10 4.78
CA VAL A 56 -10.22 -7.36 4.98
C VAL A 56 -11.06 -8.37 5.76
N GLU A 57 -11.46 -9.43 5.07
CA GLU A 57 -12.09 -10.61 5.63
C GLU A 57 -11.03 -11.70 5.87
N LYS A 58 -10.94 -12.25 7.08
CA LYS A 58 -10.01 -13.34 7.37
C LYS A 58 -10.67 -14.67 6.99
N LEU A 59 -10.06 -15.43 6.08
CA LEU A 59 -10.56 -16.74 5.68
C LEU A 59 -10.00 -17.84 6.60
N ASP A 60 -8.69 -17.82 6.85
CA ASP A 60 -8.01 -18.72 7.78
C ASP A 60 -6.67 -18.13 8.31
N SER A 61 -5.74 -18.97 8.76
CA SER A 61 -4.42 -18.54 9.26
C SER A 61 -3.42 -18.16 8.16
N ASN A 62 -3.67 -18.54 6.91
CA ASN A 62 -2.81 -18.32 5.76
C ASN A 62 -3.40 -17.37 4.71
N PHE A 63 -4.72 -17.17 4.72
CA PHE A 63 -5.42 -16.42 3.69
C PHE A 63 -6.36 -15.34 4.26
N ILE A 64 -6.34 -14.20 3.59
CA ILE A 64 -7.35 -13.15 3.71
C ILE A 64 -8.04 -12.94 2.36
N LYS A 65 -9.27 -12.45 2.41
CA LYS A 65 -9.98 -11.89 1.27
C LYS A 65 -10.00 -10.37 1.41
N LEU A 66 -9.58 -9.68 0.37
CA LEU A 66 -9.60 -8.23 0.28
C LEU A 66 -10.64 -7.81 -0.76
N ALA A 67 -11.54 -6.91 -0.38
CA ALA A 67 -12.54 -6.38 -1.27
C ALA A 67 -12.88 -4.91 -0.99
N PHE A 68 -12.66 -4.04 -1.99
CA PHE A 68 -13.01 -2.62 -1.92
C PHE A 68 -13.37 -2.08 -3.32
N LYS A 69 -14.29 -1.10 -3.38
CA LYS A 69 -14.75 -0.52 -4.67
C LYS A 69 -14.06 0.81 -4.98
N GLN A 70 -13.58 1.49 -3.94
CA GLN A 70 -13.01 2.82 -4.02
C GLN A 70 -11.57 2.76 -4.54
N LYS A 71 -11.11 3.85 -5.16
CA LYS A 71 -9.69 4.00 -5.46
C LYS A 71 -8.95 4.39 -4.19
N LEU A 72 -7.91 3.64 -3.84
CA LEU A 72 -7.14 3.88 -2.62
C LEU A 72 -5.81 4.55 -2.93
N CYS A 73 -5.44 5.48 -2.05
CA CYS A 73 -4.15 6.16 -2.02
C CYS A 73 -3.41 5.77 -0.73
N ILE A 74 -2.26 5.11 -0.88
CA ILE A 74 -1.50 4.54 0.23
C ILE A 74 -0.15 5.22 0.34
N PHE A 75 0.13 5.77 1.51
CA PHE A 75 1.43 6.32 1.84
C PHE A 75 2.22 5.31 2.67
N TYR A 76 3.42 4.97 2.20
CA TYR A 76 4.39 4.24 3.01
C TYR A 76 5.25 5.20 3.82
N ASN A 77 5.33 4.92 5.11
CA ASN A 77 5.92 5.78 6.09
C ASN A 77 6.77 4.99 7.10
N LYS A 78 8.07 4.91 6.87
CA LYS A 78 9.00 4.32 7.84
C LYS A 78 9.37 5.27 9.00
N GLU A 79 9.40 6.59 8.76
CA GLU A 79 9.74 7.66 9.73
C GLU A 79 9.08 9.05 9.46
N GLY A 80 8.51 9.26 8.28
CA GLY A 80 8.04 10.52 7.69
C GLY A 80 6.66 11.10 8.07
N PHE A 81 5.77 10.44 8.83
CA PHE A 81 4.49 11.10 9.20
C PHE A 81 4.68 12.21 10.25
N LYS A 82 5.83 12.24 10.96
CA LYS A 82 6.21 13.43 11.75
C LYS A 82 6.46 14.67 10.89
N LYS A 83 6.82 14.51 9.60
CA LYS A 83 6.99 15.64 8.64
C LYS A 83 5.71 15.94 7.85
N ALA A 84 4.79 14.97 7.71
CA ALA A 84 3.51 15.18 7.05
C ALA A 84 2.48 15.91 7.95
N LYS A 85 2.60 15.79 9.28
CA LYS A 85 1.80 16.57 10.25
C LYS A 85 2.01 18.09 10.16
N ASP A 86 3.19 18.52 9.68
CA ASP A 86 3.51 19.94 9.46
C ASP A 86 3.03 20.46 8.10
N VAL A 87 2.46 19.60 7.26
CA VAL A 87 1.72 20.02 6.08
C VAL A 87 0.31 20.34 6.58
N PRO A 88 -0.09 21.63 6.64
CA PRO A 88 -1.41 21.97 7.13
C PRO A 88 -2.44 21.18 6.34
N ILE A 89 -3.34 20.52 7.08
CA ILE A 89 -4.55 19.87 6.58
C ILE A 89 -5.40 21.01 5.98
N GLN A 90 -5.07 21.41 4.75
CA GLN A 90 -5.95 22.26 3.96
C GLN A 90 -7.15 21.40 3.60
N LYS A 91 -8.35 22.00 3.62
CA LYS A 91 -9.66 21.39 3.35
C LYS A 91 -9.76 20.50 2.10
N GLU A 92 -8.73 20.47 1.25
CA GLU A 92 -8.59 19.60 0.08
C GLU A 92 -7.19 18.94 0.07
N LEU A 93 -7.12 17.71 0.55
CA LEU A 93 -5.92 16.86 0.43
C LEU A 93 -5.82 16.39 -1.02
N THR A 94 -4.75 16.74 -1.73
CA THR A 94 -4.52 16.26 -3.10
C THR A 94 -3.27 15.40 -3.16
N ALA A 95 -3.31 14.26 -3.88
CA ALA A 95 -2.16 13.36 -3.96
C ALA A 95 -0.96 14.00 -4.70
N SER A 96 -1.22 14.96 -5.59
CA SER A 96 -0.26 15.73 -6.37
C SER A 96 0.63 16.61 -5.51
N LYS A 97 0.08 17.28 -4.48
CA LYS A 97 0.85 18.06 -3.50
C LYS A 97 1.86 17.20 -2.73
N TYR A 98 1.60 15.91 -2.55
CA TYR A 98 2.57 14.99 -1.94
C TYR A 98 3.70 14.64 -2.91
N ASN A 99 3.38 14.43 -4.20
CA ASN A 99 4.39 14.18 -5.24
C ASN A 99 5.38 15.35 -5.37
N GLU A 100 4.90 16.59 -5.27
CA GLU A 100 5.73 17.81 -5.27
C GLU A 100 6.75 17.84 -4.12
N LYS A 101 6.43 17.18 -2.99
CA LYS A 101 7.32 17.02 -1.83
C LYS A 101 8.20 15.76 -1.92
N GLY A 102 8.22 15.11 -3.09
CA GLY A 102 8.95 13.86 -3.32
C GLY A 102 8.33 12.64 -2.64
N ILE A 103 7.09 12.74 -2.15
CA ILE A 103 6.35 11.65 -1.52
C ILE A 103 5.43 11.05 -2.59
N TYR A 104 5.80 9.88 -3.10
CA TYR A 104 5.02 9.18 -4.12
C TYR A 104 4.15 8.10 -3.48
N PRO A 105 2.82 8.27 -3.40
CA PRO A 105 1.95 7.22 -2.87
C PRO A 105 1.86 6.02 -3.82
N GLY A 106 1.59 4.86 -3.23
CA GLY A 106 1.01 3.74 -3.95
C GLY A 106 -0.46 4.03 -4.23
N VAL A 107 -0.90 3.79 -5.47
CA VAL A 107 -2.32 3.94 -5.81
C VAL A 107 -2.82 2.60 -6.30
N VAL A 108 -3.92 2.13 -5.73
CA VAL A 108 -4.48 0.81 -6.05
C VAL A 108 -6.00 0.92 -6.27
N ASN A 109 -6.44 0.25 -7.32
CA ASN A 109 -7.84 -0.11 -7.54
C ASN A 109 -7.95 -1.62 -7.63
N MET A 110 -9.09 -2.17 -7.24
CA MET A 110 -9.41 -3.53 -7.67
C MET A 110 -9.94 -3.52 -9.10
N TYR A 111 -9.50 -4.49 -9.89
CA TYR A 111 -10.07 -4.78 -11.21
C TYR A 111 -11.14 -5.87 -11.14
N LEU A 112 -10.95 -6.83 -10.21
CA LEU A 112 -11.92 -7.87 -9.87
C LEU A 112 -12.72 -7.46 -8.62
N ASP A 113 -13.83 -8.15 -8.33
CA ASP A 113 -14.69 -7.83 -7.18
C ASP A 113 -14.07 -8.16 -5.82
N TYR A 114 -13.09 -9.06 -5.79
CA TYR A 114 -12.27 -9.38 -4.63
C TYR A 114 -11.00 -10.10 -5.07
N THR A 115 -10.07 -10.25 -4.14
CA THR A 115 -8.94 -11.17 -4.31
C THR A 115 -8.63 -11.91 -3.01
N ILE A 116 -8.09 -13.11 -3.13
CA ILE A 116 -7.50 -13.85 -2.01
C ILE A 116 -6.01 -13.53 -1.97
N ILE A 117 -5.52 -13.20 -0.78
CA ILE A 117 -4.11 -12.88 -0.51
C ILE A 117 -3.59 -13.85 0.54
N ASP A 118 -2.41 -14.40 0.31
CA ASP A 118 -1.73 -15.25 1.27
C ASP A 118 -0.86 -14.45 2.26
N LYS A 119 -0.40 -15.12 3.33
CA LYS A 119 0.50 -14.54 4.34
C LYS A 119 1.83 -14.00 3.81
N THR A 120 2.21 -14.37 2.59
CA THR A 120 3.45 -13.91 1.94
C THR A 120 3.21 -12.73 1.01
N GLY A 121 1.99 -12.20 0.94
CA GLY A 121 1.64 -11.05 0.10
C GLY A 121 1.45 -11.40 -1.37
N HIS A 122 1.28 -12.68 -1.71
CA HIS A 122 0.85 -13.09 -3.04
C HIS A 122 -0.66 -13.15 -3.11
N TYR A 123 -1.20 -12.96 -4.32
CA TYR A 123 -2.64 -12.99 -4.56
C TYR A 123 -2.95 -13.86 -5.76
N GLN A 124 -4.13 -14.49 -5.74
CA GLN A 124 -4.45 -15.61 -6.62
C GLN A 124 -4.52 -15.25 -8.11
N ASP A 125 -5.07 -14.09 -8.46
CA ASP A 125 -5.18 -13.63 -9.85
C ASP A 125 -4.34 -12.38 -10.07
N SER A 126 -3.34 -12.47 -10.94
CA SER A 126 -2.47 -11.34 -11.30
C SER A 126 -3.21 -10.09 -11.79
N ARG A 127 -4.46 -10.22 -12.24
CA ARG A 127 -5.30 -9.12 -12.72
C ARG A 127 -6.06 -8.43 -11.60
N SER A 128 -6.04 -8.92 -10.36
CA SER A 128 -6.86 -8.42 -9.25
C SER A 128 -6.73 -6.92 -9.01
N PHE A 129 -5.59 -6.32 -9.33
CA PHE A 129 -5.30 -4.91 -9.03
C PHE A 129 -4.87 -4.11 -10.26
N LEU A 130 -5.27 -2.84 -10.30
CA LEU A 130 -4.65 -1.81 -11.13
C LEU A 130 -3.76 -0.94 -10.24
N LEU A 131 -2.43 -1.09 -10.41
CA LEU A 131 -1.41 -0.38 -9.64
C LEU A 131 -0.90 0.84 -10.39
N ASN A 132 -0.89 2.00 -9.73
CA ASN A 132 -0.44 3.27 -10.29
C ASN A 132 0.60 3.95 -9.38
N ASN A 133 1.19 5.05 -9.87
CA ASN A 133 2.21 5.83 -9.17
C ASN A 133 3.38 4.97 -8.68
N LYS A 134 3.71 4.99 -7.38
CA LYS A 134 4.87 4.29 -6.83
C LYS A 134 4.85 2.80 -7.17
N TRP A 135 3.71 2.13 -6.98
CA TRP A 135 3.59 0.69 -7.22
C TRP A 135 3.47 0.33 -8.70
N GLY A 136 2.99 1.25 -9.55
CA GLY A 136 3.07 1.09 -11.00
C GLY A 136 4.50 1.21 -11.54
N ARG A 137 5.33 2.09 -10.96
CA ARG A 137 6.70 2.38 -11.41
C ARG A 137 7.77 1.48 -10.76
N LEU A 138 7.56 1.04 -9.53
CA LEU A 138 8.52 0.29 -8.72
C LEU A 138 7.98 -1.08 -8.34
N GLN A 139 7.92 -1.99 -9.30
CA GLN A 139 7.56 -3.40 -9.09
C GLN A 139 8.74 -4.29 -8.67
N VAL A 140 9.91 -3.70 -8.36
CA VAL A 140 11.12 -4.47 -8.01
C VAL A 140 10.94 -5.25 -6.71
N GLY A 141 10.17 -4.71 -5.76
CA GLY A 141 9.80 -5.42 -4.52
C GLY A 141 8.89 -6.62 -4.79
N ASP A 142 7.98 -6.50 -5.76
CA ASP A 142 7.04 -7.58 -6.13
C ASP A 142 7.72 -8.73 -6.89
N ARG A 143 8.98 -8.53 -7.33
CA ARG A 143 9.83 -9.57 -7.94
C ARG A 143 10.70 -10.30 -6.92
N LEU A 144 10.56 -10.01 -5.62
CA LEU A 144 11.25 -10.77 -4.59
C LEU A 144 10.68 -12.20 -4.53
N PRO A 145 11.51 -13.22 -4.21
CA PRO A 145 11.03 -14.59 -4.09
C PRO A 145 9.96 -14.71 -3.02
N TYR A 146 9.04 -15.65 -3.23
CA TYR A 146 8.04 -16.06 -2.25
C TYR A 146 8.62 -16.30 -0.84
N SER A 147 9.80 -16.92 -0.77
CA SER A 147 10.50 -17.21 0.48
C SER A 147 11.21 -16.02 1.14
N TYR A 148 11.15 -14.82 0.57
CA TYR A 148 11.83 -13.66 1.13
C TYR A 148 11.23 -13.25 2.47
N GLN A 149 12.09 -13.20 3.50
CA GLN A 149 11.80 -12.68 4.83
C GLN A 149 12.78 -11.52 5.11
N PRO A 150 12.27 -10.29 5.33
CA PRO A 150 13.08 -9.08 5.53
C PRO A 150 13.86 -9.02 6.85
#